data_AF-A0A6U3ZQ21-F1
#
_entry.id   AF-A0A6U3ZQ21-F1
#
_cell.length_a   1.000
_cell.length_b   1.000
_cell.length_c   1.000
_cell.angle_alpha   90.00
_cell.angle_beta   90.00
_cell.angle_gamma   90.00
#
_symmetry.space_group_name_H-M   'P 1'
#
loop_
_entity.id
_entity.type
_entity.pdbx_description
1 polymer ?
#
loop_
_entity_poly.entity_id
_entity_poly.type
_entity_poly.pdbx_seq_one_letter_code
_entity_poly.pdbx_strand_id
1 'polypeptide(L)'
;MYWLSTLAALIVSSLVGIDAFAVNQQSTRTASCLSMAQDAVDTKITTLTDATNWRLRLLLNGVTTTQGRKIDGQLFVLNGNFIEEEGYEPPQGLFTSLTSSNKSEDGSDEVLSLEISSSRWKLSEDPDDPKDGLWIWGLFKEPLYPFMLLQMETKELELSSAEGEEKDSIPALKLYAQINHIRDQETGNVDLKTADVNIRLLEQIQLPGATVDLYENEKVGQVSFQPL
;
A
#
# COMPACT_ATOMS: atom_id res chain seq x y z
N MET A 1 -48.29 60.90 31.26
CA MET A 1 -49.24 60.55 30.18
C MET A 1 -48.64 61.01 28.87
N TYR A 2 -48.67 60.20 27.82
CA TYR A 2 -48.10 60.57 26.52
C TYR A 2 -49.11 61.39 25.69
N TRP A 3 -48.61 62.32 24.88
CA TRP A 3 -49.37 63.03 23.84
C TRP A 3 -48.71 62.79 22.49
N LEU A 4 -49.49 62.96 21.42
CA LEU A 4 -49.17 62.48 20.08
C LEU A 4 -49.11 63.61 19.05
N SER A 5 -48.40 63.33 17.96
CA SER A 5 -48.55 63.94 16.63
C SER A 5 -48.23 65.44 16.43
N THR A 6 -47.18 65.70 15.65
CA THR A 6 -47.30 66.54 14.44
C THR A 6 -46.24 66.09 13.42
N LEU A 7 -46.44 66.43 12.13
CA LEU A 7 -45.70 65.88 10.99
C LEU A 7 -45.60 66.93 9.85
N ALA A 8 -44.67 66.71 8.91
CA ALA A 8 -44.35 67.50 7.69
C ALA A 8 -43.45 68.76 7.88
N ALA A 9 -42.61 69.18 6.91
CA ALA A 9 -42.00 68.49 5.74
C ALA A 9 -40.94 69.39 5.02
N LEU A 10 -40.14 68.77 4.14
CA LEU A 10 -39.42 69.36 2.96
C LEU A 10 -38.27 70.37 3.19
N ILE A 11 -37.27 70.52 2.28
CA ILE A 11 -36.93 69.73 1.07
C ILE A 11 -35.78 68.73 1.39
N VAL A 12 -34.56 68.62 0.84
CA VAL A 12 -33.76 69.22 -0.29
C VAL A 12 -32.95 68.07 -0.94
N SER A 13 -32.49 68.19 -2.21
CA SER A 13 -31.84 67.10 -2.96
C SER A 13 -30.37 67.38 -3.38
N SER A 14 -29.57 66.31 -3.53
CA SER A 14 -28.37 66.27 -4.37
C SER A 14 -28.14 64.85 -4.93
N LEU A 15 -27.45 64.76 -6.08
CA LEU A 15 -27.25 63.54 -6.90
C LEU A 15 -25.76 63.09 -6.85
N VAL A 16 -25.43 62.11 -7.73
CA VAL A 16 -24.15 61.42 -8.01
C VAL A 16 -23.56 60.55 -6.88
N GLY A 17 -22.95 59.39 -7.19
CA GLY A 17 -22.75 58.76 -8.52
C GLY A 17 -22.47 57.25 -8.41
N ILE A 18 -22.51 56.54 -9.56
CA ILE A 18 -22.26 55.10 -9.65
C ILE A 18 -21.16 54.87 -10.68
N ASP A 19 -19.95 54.47 -10.25
CA ASP A 19 -18.84 54.21 -11.17
C ASP A 19 -18.92 52.80 -11.77
N ALA A 20 -19.44 52.72 -13.00
CA ALA A 20 -19.43 51.53 -13.82
C ALA A 20 -18.28 51.60 -14.85
N PHE A 21 -17.13 51.00 -14.54
CA PHE A 21 -16.00 50.91 -15.47
C PHE A 21 -16.27 49.91 -16.60
N ALA A 22 -16.63 50.43 -17.78
CA ALA A 22 -16.68 49.67 -19.01
C ALA A 22 -15.30 49.66 -19.70
N VAL A 23 -14.87 48.49 -20.21
CA VAL A 23 -13.72 48.37 -21.12
C VAL A 23 -14.17 47.65 -22.39
N ASN A 24 -13.74 48.18 -23.53
CA ASN A 24 -14.26 47.87 -24.86
C ASN A 24 -13.55 46.66 -25.49
N GLN A 25 -14.28 45.76 -26.16
CA GLN A 25 -13.70 44.63 -26.89
C GLN A 25 -13.72 44.87 -28.41
N GLN A 26 -12.55 45.05 -29.04
CA GLN A 26 -12.40 44.84 -30.50
C GLN A 26 -10.95 44.54 -30.94
N SER A 27 -10.72 43.27 -31.30
CA SER A 27 -9.81 42.75 -32.34
C SER A 27 -8.46 43.42 -32.64
N THR A 28 -7.34 42.69 -32.52
CA THR A 28 -6.65 42.09 -33.70
C THR A 28 -5.41 41.21 -33.40
N ARG A 29 -5.32 40.08 -34.12
CA ARG A 29 -4.14 39.39 -34.71
C ARG A 29 -2.84 39.10 -33.89
N THR A 30 -2.61 37.79 -33.71
CA THR A 30 -1.35 37.04 -33.93
C THR A 30 -0.04 37.44 -33.23
N ALA A 31 0.42 36.55 -32.35
CA ALA A 31 1.84 36.17 -32.22
C ALA A 31 1.93 34.66 -31.92
N SER A 32 2.94 33.96 -32.42
CA SER A 32 3.09 32.51 -32.25
C SER A 32 3.70 32.17 -30.90
N CYS A 33 3.08 31.26 -30.14
CA CYS A 33 3.79 30.39 -29.21
C CYS A 33 3.96 29.01 -29.86
N LEU A 34 5.15 28.41 -29.73
CA LEU A 34 5.27 26.98 -29.96
C LEU A 34 4.57 26.30 -28.78
N SER A 35 3.52 25.53 -29.05
CA SER A 35 3.15 24.46 -28.12
C SER A 35 4.30 23.45 -28.17
N MET A 36 5.21 23.53 -27.20
CA MET A 36 6.02 22.35 -26.89
C MET A 36 5.03 21.22 -26.62
N ALA A 37 5.23 20.08 -27.27
CA ALA A 37 4.55 18.88 -26.84
C ALA A 37 4.96 18.67 -25.38
N GLN A 38 4.02 18.84 -24.47
CA GLN A 38 4.13 18.13 -23.21
C GLN A 38 4.05 16.66 -23.62
N ASP A 39 5.17 15.96 -23.54
CA ASP A 39 5.12 14.51 -23.43
C ASP A 39 4.09 14.23 -22.34
N ALA A 40 3.08 13.42 -22.70
CA ALA A 40 2.25 12.81 -21.70
C ALA A 40 3.18 11.91 -20.90
N VAL A 41 3.68 12.43 -19.77
CA VAL A 41 4.25 11.60 -18.72
C VAL A 41 3.11 10.64 -18.37
N ASP A 42 3.25 9.41 -18.83
CA ASP A 42 2.31 8.34 -18.57
C ASP A 42 2.45 8.00 -17.08
N THR A 43 1.80 8.81 -16.25
CA THR A 43 1.72 8.66 -14.80
C THR A 43 0.90 7.42 -14.52
N LYS A 44 1.58 6.28 -14.67
CA LYS A 44 1.10 4.93 -14.50
C LYS A 44 0.57 4.77 -13.08
N ILE A 45 -0.74 5.00 -12.94
CA ILE A 45 -1.45 5.00 -11.67
C ILE A 45 -1.26 3.63 -11.02
N THR A 46 -0.54 3.58 -9.90
CA THR A 46 -0.32 2.34 -9.17
C THR A 46 -1.59 1.98 -8.42
N THR A 47 -2.00 0.72 -8.53
CA THR A 47 -3.23 0.18 -7.96
C THR A 47 -3.00 -1.18 -7.30
N LEU A 48 -3.92 -1.58 -6.42
CA LEU A 48 -4.00 -2.93 -5.87
C LEU A 48 -4.81 -3.89 -6.78
N THR A 49 -4.75 -3.65 -8.09
CA THR A 49 -5.44 -4.44 -9.12
C THR A 49 -4.45 -5.03 -10.12
N ASP A 50 -4.95 -5.92 -10.99
CA ASP A 50 -4.20 -6.63 -12.03
C ASP A 50 -3.52 -5.71 -13.06
N ALA A 51 -4.05 -4.49 -13.24
CA ALA A 51 -3.46 -3.44 -14.07
C ALA A 51 -2.05 -3.03 -13.64
N THR A 52 -1.67 -3.17 -12.36
CA THR A 52 -0.34 -2.80 -11.86
C THR A 52 0.51 -4.05 -11.58
N ASN A 53 1.66 -4.12 -12.25
CA ASN A 53 2.68 -5.11 -11.94
C ASN A 53 3.56 -4.58 -10.80
N TRP A 54 3.92 -5.45 -9.87
CA TRP A 54 4.65 -5.13 -8.64
C TRP A 54 5.83 -6.09 -8.46
N ARG A 55 7.01 -5.53 -8.19
CA ARG A 55 8.17 -6.26 -7.68
C ARG A 55 8.17 -6.22 -6.15
N LEU A 56 7.91 -7.38 -5.56
CA LEU A 56 8.05 -7.63 -4.13
C LEU A 56 9.50 -8.08 -3.88
N ARG A 57 10.25 -7.30 -3.11
CA ARG A 57 11.56 -7.68 -2.57
C ARG A 57 11.40 -8.11 -1.12
N LEU A 58 11.81 -9.33 -0.80
CA LEU A 58 11.73 -9.93 0.51
C LEU A 58 13.13 -10.27 1.01
N LEU A 59 13.61 -9.57 2.03
CA LEU A 59 14.88 -9.85 2.70
C LEU A 59 14.60 -10.71 3.94
N LEU A 60 15.11 -11.94 3.99
CA LEU A 60 14.94 -12.85 5.14
C LEU A 60 16.25 -13.03 5.93
N ASN A 61 16.15 -12.79 7.24
CA ASN A 61 17.23 -12.87 8.22
C ASN A 61 16.74 -13.67 9.45
N GLY A 62 17.57 -14.54 9.99
CA GLY A 62 17.25 -15.35 11.17
C GLY A 62 16.36 -16.58 10.92
N VAL A 63 15.88 -16.79 9.69
CA VAL A 63 15.11 -17.99 9.30
C VAL A 63 15.96 -19.24 9.48
N THR A 64 15.43 -20.24 10.19
CA THR A 64 16.11 -21.52 10.46
C THR A 64 15.79 -22.55 9.38
N THR A 65 16.82 -23.21 8.85
CA THR A 65 16.72 -24.28 7.84
C THR A 65 16.46 -25.65 8.48
N THR A 66 16.19 -26.67 7.67
CA THR A 66 16.02 -28.05 8.12
C THR A 66 17.27 -28.63 8.78
N GLN A 67 18.47 -28.19 8.39
CA GLN A 67 19.73 -28.51 9.07
C GLN A 67 20.05 -27.60 10.28
N GLY A 68 19.11 -26.76 10.71
CA GLY A 68 19.27 -25.88 11.88
C GLY A 68 20.21 -24.69 11.66
N ARG A 69 20.63 -24.42 10.42
CA ARG A 69 21.40 -23.21 10.07
C ARG A 69 20.46 -22.01 10.10
N LYS A 70 20.92 -20.84 10.53
CA LYS A 70 20.17 -19.59 10.35
C LYS A 70 20.67 -18.85 9.11
N ILE A 71 19.75 -18.51 8.22
CA ILE A 71 20.01 -17.69 7.04
C ILE A 71 20.11 -16.22 7.48
N ASP A 72 21.06 -15.47 6.92
CA ASP A 72 21.23 -14.04 7.17
C ASP A 72 21.46 -13.30 5.86
N GLY A 73 20.70 -12.24 5.60
CA GLY A 73 20.85 -11.38 4.42
C GLY A 73 20.27 -11.92 3.10
N GLN A 74 19.54 -13.03 3.08
CA GLN A 74 19.07 -13.62 1.82
C GLN A 74 17.93 -12.79 1.21
N LEU A 75 18.17 -12.27 0.00
CA LEU A 75 17.18 -11.52 -0.77
C LEU A 75 16.44 -12.44 -1.76
N PHE A 76 15.12 -12.43 -1.67
CA PHE A 76 14.20 -13.04 -2.62
C PHE A 76 13.49 -11.94 -3.42
N VAL A 77 13.40 -12.11 -4.74
CA VAL A 77 12.75 -11.13 -5.64
C VAL A 77 11.62 -11.82 -6.39
N LEU A 78 10.41 -11.32 -6.16
CA LEU A 78 9.17 -11.80 -6.75
C LEU A 78 8.60 -10.69 -7.64
N ASN A 79 8.10 -11.04 -8.82
CA ASN A 79 7.24 -10.16 -9.61
C ASN A 79 5.82 -10.74 -9.56
N GLY A 80 4.81 -9.89 -9.46
CA GLY A 80 3.42 -10.31 -9.37
C GLY A 80 2.46 -9.14 -9.53
N ASN A 81 1.18 -9.41 -9.33
CA ASN A 81 0.14 -8.39 -9.33
C ASN A 81 -0.80 -8.63 -8.15
N PHE A 82 -1.48 -7.58 -7.69
CA PHE A 82 -2.60 -7.72 -6.77
C PHE A 82 -3.88 -8.02 -7.56
N ILE A 83 -4.84 -8.66 -6.91
CA ILE A 83 -6.20 -8.89 -7.39
C ILE A 83 -7.13 -8.54 -6.23
N GLU A 84 -8.05 -7.61 -6.45
CA GLU A 84 -9.04 -7.17 -5.45
C GLU A 84 -10.30 -8.05 -5.56
N GLU A 85 -10.82 -8.51 -4.41
CA GLU A 85 -12.07 -9.27 -4.33
C GLU A 85 -13.25 -8.29 -4.15
N GLU A 86 -14.10 -8.17 -5.18
CA GLU A 86 -15.28 -7.30 -5.13
C GLU A 86 -16.26 -7.68 -4.00
N GLY A 87 -16.90 -6.67 -3.41
CA GLY A 87 -17.98 -6.86 -2.43
C GLY A 87 -17.54 -7.04 -0.97
N TYR A 88 -16.26 -6.84 -0.66
CA TYR A 88 -15.74 -6.88 0.72
C TYR A 88 -15.43 -5.48 1.29
N GLU A 89 -15.77 -5.31 2.56
CA GLU A 89 -15.40 -4.16 3.37
C GLU A 89 -14.77 -4.68 4.69
N PRO A 90 -13.51 -4.32 5.02
CA PRO A 90 -12.58 -3.54 4.21
C PRO A 90 -12.11 -4.30 2.94
N PRO A 91 -11.60 -3.59 1.91
CA PRO A 91 -11.08 -4.21 0.68
C PRO A 91 -9.96 -5.22 0.95
N GLN A 92 -9.95 -6.30 0.18
CA GLN A 92 -9.01 -7.41 0.33
C GLN A 92 -8.87 -8.17 -0.99
N GLY A 93 -7.94 -9.11 -1.05
CA GLY A 93 -7.87 -10.08 -2.13
C GLY A 93 -6.57 -10.87 -2.14
N LEU A 94 -6.07 -11.19 -3.33
CA LEU A 94 -4.92 -12.08 -3.53
C LEU A 94 -3.73 -11.34 -4.14
N PHE A 95 -2.52 -11.85 -3.91
CA PHE A 95 -1.32 -11.45 -4.66
C PHE A 95 -0.85 -12.65 -5.48
N THR A 96 -0.91 -12.53 -6.80
CA THR A 96 -0.50 -13.59 -7.73
C THR A 96 0.93 -13.36 -8.19
N SER A 97 1.83 -14.25 -7.78
CA SER A 97 3.20 -14.29 -8.31
C SER A 97 3.17 -14.62 -9.79
N LEU A 98 3.72 -13.73 -10.62
CA LEU A 98 3.97 -13.99 -12.03
C LEU A 98 5.21 -14.85 -12.12
N THR A 99 5.03 -16.15 -12.37
CA THR A 99 6.08 -17.19 -12.39
C THR A 99 7.22 -16.80 -13.32
N SER A 100 8.18 -16.08 -12.75
CA SER A 100 9.33 -15.53 -13.45
C SER A 100 10.34 -16.67 -13.56
N SER A 101 10.38 -17.33 -14.72
CA SER A 101 11.35 -18.39 -15.04
C SER A 101 12.76 -17.82 -15.26
N ASN A 102 13.20 -16.97 -14.33
CA ASN A 102 14.48 -16.27 -14.34
C ASN A 102 15.59 -17.23 -13.91
N LYS A 103 15.89 -18.19 -14.77
CA LYS A 103 17.24 -18.75 -14.79
C LYS A 103 18.17 -17.62 -15.22
N SER A 104 19.11 -17.23 -14.36
CA SER A 104 20.21 -16.35 -14.73
C SER A 104 20.99 -16.99 -15.89
N GLU A 105 20.95 -16.38 -17.08
CA GLU A 105 21.83 -16.81 -18.19
C GLU A 105 23.27 -16.29 -18.00
N ASP A 106 23.48 -15.39 -17.05
CA ASP A 106 24.81 -14.90 -16.64
C ASP A 106 25.20 -15.46 -15.26
N GLY A 107 26.46 -15.90 -15.13
CA GLY A 107 26.95 -16.78 -14.06
C GLY A 107 27.36 -16.09 -12.76
N SER A 108 26.55 -15.15 -12.25
CA SER A 108 26.80 -14.47 -10.97
C SER A 108 25.50 -14.21 -10.22
N ASP A 109 25.52 -14.49 -8.91
CA ASP A 109 24.42 -14.41 -7.94
C ASP A 109 23.23 -15.34 -8.25
N GLU A 110 23.12 -16.43 -7.48
CA GLU A 110 21.92 -17.26 -7.42
C GLU A 110 20.78 -16.50 -6.74
N VAL A 111 19.97 -15.81 -7.55
CA VAL A 111 18.68 -15.27 -7.12
C VAL A 111 17.70 -16.42 -6.92
N LEU A 112 17.78 -17.06 -5.75
CA LEU A 112 16.90 -18.15 -5.36
C LEU A 112 15.42 -17.77 -5.56
N SER A 113 14.69 -18.56 -6.34
CA SER A 113 13.29 -18.31 -6.64
C SER A 113 12.38 -18.90 -5.56
N LEU A 114 11.94 -18.07 -4.61
CA LEU A 114 10.97 -18.46 -3.59
C LEU A 114 9.60 -18.72 -4.21
N GLU A 115 9.06 -19.94 -4.09
CA GLU A 115 7.70 -20.22 -4.56
C GLU A 115 6.65 -19.90 -3.48
N ILE A 116 5.73 -18.99 -3.80
CA ILE A 116 4.50 -18.76 -3.02
C ILE A 116 3.50 -19.88 -3.32
N SER A 117 2.93 -20.49 -2.27
CA SER A 117 1.85 -21.47 -2.36
C SER A 117 0.47 -20.81 -2.22
N SER A 118 0.36 -19.74 -1.43
CA SER A 118 -0.85 -18.94 -1.23
C SER A 118 -0.48 -17.52 -0.78
N SER A 119 -1.27 -16.51 -1.15
CA SER A 119 -1.08 -15.15 -0.62
C SER A 119 -2.40 -14.39 -0.59
N ARG A 120 -2.71 -13.76 0.55
CA ARG A 120 -3.88 -12.91 0.76
C ARG A 120 -3.45 -11.56 1.34
N TRP A 121 -3.99 -10.48 0.79
CA TRP A 121 -3.88 -9.13 1.35
C TRP A 121 -5.25 -8.65 1.82
N LYS A 122 -5.24 -7.76 2.82
CA LYS A 122 -6.44 -7.10 3.36
C LYS A 122 -6.07 -5.71 3.84
N LEU A 123 -6.82 -4.69 3.45
CA LEU A 123 -6.73 -3.37 4.05
C LEU A 123 -7.34 -3.38 5.46
N SER A 124 -6.73 -2.65 6.39
CA SER A 124 -7.11 -2.64 7.80
C SER A 124 -6.94 -1.27 8.45
N GLU A 125 -7.77 -1.01 9.45
CA GLU A 125 -7.46 -0.09 10.55
C GLU A 125 -6.30 -0.65 11.39
N ASP A 126 -5.84 0.12 12.38
CA ASP A 126 -4.76 -0.31 13.29
C ASP A 126 -5.20 -1.53 14.13
N PRO A 127 -4.46 -2.66 14.11
CA PRO A 127 -4.80 -3.81 14.95
C PRO A 127 -4.67 -3.53 16.46
N ASP A 128 -3.88 -2.52 16.86
CA ASP A 128 -3.67 -2.15 18.26
C ASP A 128 -4.58 -0.98 18.72
N ASP A 129 -5.22 -0.26 17.78
CA ASP A 129 -6.22 0.81 18.02
C ASP A 129 -7.45 0.65 17.09
N PRO A 130 -8.23 -0.44 17.23
CA PRO A 130 -9.44 -0.66 16.46
C PRO A 130 -10.52 0.35 16.87
N LYS A 131 -10.87 1.27 15.96
CA LYS A 131 -11.83 2.34 16.27
C LYS A 131 -13.24 1.84 16.03
N ASP A 132 -13.84 1.30 17.09
CA ASP A 132 -15.28 0.99 17.22
C ASP A 132 -16.21 2.25 17.14
N GLY A 133 -15.77 3.29 16.41
CA GLY A 133 -16.52 4.50 16.14
C GLY A 133 -17.53 4.30 15.01
N LEU A 134 -18.67 4.99 15.13
CA LEU A 134 -19.66 5.06 14.06
C LEU A 134 -19.11 5.96 12.92
N TRP A 135 -18.34 5.38 12.01
CA TRP A 135 -17.67 6.10 10.92
C TRP A 135 -18.69 6.82 10.01
N ILE A 136 -18.65 8.16 10.02
CA ILE A 136 -19.46 9.00 9.13
C ILE A 136 -18.66 9.31 7.87
N TRP A 137 -19.07 8.67 6.78
CA TRP A 137 -18.60 8.83 5.41
C TRP A 137 -18.52 10.32 5.02
N GLY A 138 -17.31 10.88 5.01
CA GLY A 138 -17.03 12.27 4.62
C GLY A 138 -16.55 13.23 5.72
N LEU A 139 -16.37 12.78 6.98
CA LEU A 139 -15.87 13.65 8.08
C LEU A 139 -14.36 13.52 8.38
N PHE A 140 -13.67 12.50 7.88
CA PHE A 140 -12.25 12.26 8.14
C PHE A 140 -11.40 12.48 6.88
N LYS A 141 -10.20 13.07 7.09
CA LYS A 141 -9.23 13.40 6.03
C LYS A 141 -8.19 12.29 5.80
N GLU A 142 -8.10 11.35 6.73
CA GLU A 142 -7.15 10.24 6.72
C GLU A 142 -7.74 9.04 5.93
N PRO A 143 -6.91 8.18 5.31
CA PRO A 143 -7.40 6.99 4.63
C PRO A 143 -8.04 6.04 5.66
N LEU A 144 -9.25 5.58 5.37
CA LEU A 144 -10.03 4.68 6.25
C LEU A 144 -9.24 3.42 6.66
N TYR A 145 -8.33 2.96 5.80
CA TYR A 145 -7.43 1.83 6.05
C TYR A 145 -5.96 2.22 5.76
N PRO A 146 -5.21 2.70 6.78
CA PRO A 146 -3.81 3.10 6.63
C PRO A 146 -2.84 1.92 6.53
N PHE A 147 -3.30 0.69 6.82
CA PHE A 147 -2.48 -0.51 6.74
C PHE A 147 -2.99 -1.49 5.68
N MET A 148 -2.06 -2.16 5.00
CA MET A 148 -2.30 -3.38 4.25
C MET A 148 -1.65 -4.55 5.01
N LEU A 149 -2.48 -5.46 5.51
CA LEU A 149 -2.04 -6.72 6.08
C LEU A 149 -1.80 -7.71 4.94
N LEU A 150 -0.59 -8.26 4.84
CA LEU A 150 -0.21 -9.26 3.86
C LEU A 150 0.17 -10.56 4.58
N GLN A 151 -0.50 -11.65 4.21
CA GLN A 151 -0.13 -13.02 4.57
C GLN A 151 0.34 -13.75 3.30
N MET A 152 1.54 -14.32 3.36
CA MET A 152 2.09 -15.19 2.33
C MET A 152 2.43 -16.55 2.93
N GLU A 153 2.09 -17.61 2.22
CA GLU A 153 2.56 -18.96 2.54
C GLU A 153 3.53 -19.40 1.43
N THR A 154 4.71 -19.86 1.83
CA THR A 154 5.75 -20.30 0.90
C THR A 154 5.76 -21.83 0.79
N LYS A 155 6.34 -22.36 -0.27
CA LYS A 155 6.72 -23.78 -0.34
C LYS A 155 8.06 -23.99 0.37
N GLU A 156 8.41 -25.26 0.58
CA GLU A 156 9.79 -25.64 0.89
C GLU A 156 10.71 -25.24 -0.27
N LEU A 157 11.88 -24.71 0.04
CA LEU A 157 12.90 -24.28 -0.91
C LEU A 157 14.21 -25.02 -0.61
N GLU A 158 14.64 -25.89 -1.53
CA GLU A 158 15.98 -26.49 -1.49
C GLU A 158 17.05 -25.40 -1.68
N LEU A 159 18.12 -25.43 -0.87
CA LEU A 159 19.26 -24.54 -1.01
C LEU A 159 20.36 -25.22 -1.83
N SER A 160 20.94 -24.47 -2.79
CA SER A 160 22.10 -24.88 -3.59
C SER A 160 23.31 -25.17 -2.70
N SER A 161 23.43 -26.41 -2.26
CA SER A 161 24.47 -26.88 -1.34
C SER A 161 25.71 -27.25 -2.15
N ALA A 162 26.88 -26.71 -1.76
CA ALA A 162 28.14 -26.98 -2.47
C ALA A 162 28.51 -28.48 -2.44
N GLU A 163 29.26 -28.94 -3.47
CA GLU A 163 29.57 -30.36 -3.66
C GLU A 163 30.22 -31.01 -2.42
N GLY A 164 29.42 -31.80 -1.68
CA GLY A 164 29.86 -32.55 -0.51
C GLY A 164 29.12 -32.24 0.80
N GLU A 165 28.31 -31.17 0.86
CA GLU A 165 27.44 -30.92 2.01
C GLU A 165 26.10 -31.68 1.92
N GLU A 166 25.46 -31.91 3.07
CA GLU A 166 24.09 -32.43 3.10
C GLU A 166 23.13 -31.38 2.50
N LYS A 167 22.11 -31.84 1.76
CA LYS A 167 21.04 -30.97 1.26
C LYS A 167 20.41 -30.23 2.44
N ASP A 168 20.45 -28.90 2.38
CA ASP A 168 19.71 -28.03 3.31
C ASP A 168 18.46 -27.44 2.62
N SER A 169 17.40 -27.20 3.37
CA SER A 169 16.16 -26.62 2.85
C SER A 169 15.52 -25.64 3.83
N ILE A 170 14.86 -24.61 3.29
CA ILE A 170 13.97 -23.75 4.06
C ILE A 170 12.60 -24.44 4.09
N PRO A 171 12.05 -24.80 5.26
CA PRO A 171 10.71 -25.39 5.35
C PRO A 171 9.62 -24.38 4.92
N ALA A 172 8.41 -24.85 4.60
CA ALA A 172 7.29 -23.98 4.22
C ALA A 172 6.94 -22.96 5.33
N LEU A 173 7.10 -21.65 5.06
CA LEU A 173 6.93 -20.57 6.02
C LEU A 173 5.57 -19.87 5.84
N LYS A 174 4.97 -19.43 6.95
CA LYS A 174 3.83 -18.51 6.95
C LYS A 174 4.33 -17.12 7.36
N LEU A 175 4.46 -16.24 6.39
CA LEU A 175 4.99 -14.88 6.50
C LEU A 175 3.84 -13.88 6.67
N TYR A 176 4.00 -12.94 7.60
CA TYR A 176 3.03 -11.88 7.90
C TYR A 176 3.73 -10.52 7.89
N ALA A 177 3.13 -9.53 7.21
CA ALA A 177 3.62 -8.15 7.18
C ALA A 177 2.47 -7.15 7.33
N GLN A 178 2.69 -6.10 8.13
CA GLN A 178 1.79 -4.94 8.24
C GLN A 178 2.42 -3.77 7.49
N ILE A 179 1.92 -3.52 6.29
CA ILE A 179 2.49 -2.55 5.34
C ILE A 179 1.76 -1.22 5.48
N ASN A 180 2.51 -0.14 5.70
CA ASN A 180 1.94 1.20 5.69
C ASN A 180 1.56 1.58 4.25
N HIS A 181 0.29 1.86 4.04
CA HIS A 181 -0.34 2.08 2.73
C HIS A 181 -0.83 3.54 2.63
N ILE A 182 -0.50 4.22 1.52
CA ILE A 182 -1.03 5.55 1.22
C ILE A 182 -1.69 5.50 -0.15
N ARG A 183 -2.97 5.88 -0.20
CA ARG A 183 -3.70 6.09 -1.45
C ARG A 183 -3.98 7.58 -1.62
N ASP A 184 -3.49 8.16 -2.71
CA ASP A 184 -3.83 9.53 -3.08
C ASP A 184 -5.28 9.60 -3.56
N GLN A 185 -6.02 10.61 -3.10
CA GLN A 185 -7.41 10.85 -3.45
C GLN A 185 -7.56 11.62 -4.78
N GLU A 186 -6.53 12.38 -5.20
CA GLU A 186 -6.58 13.16 -6.45
C GLU A 186 -6.15 12.32 -7.67
N THR A 187 -5.08 11.52 -7.54
CA THR A 187 -4.60 10.65 -8.64
C THR A 187 -5.05 9.19 -8.55
N GLY A 188 -5.58 8.74 -7.40
CA GLY A 188 -5.91 7.35 -7.13
C GLY A 188 -4.70 6.43 -6.86
N ASN A 189 -3.48 6.98 -6.94
CA ASN A 189 -2.20 6.27 -6.90
C ASN A 189 -1.89 5.67 -5.52
N VAL A 190 -1.28 4.49 -5.50
CA VAL A 190 -0.99 3.68 -4.30
C VAL A 190 0.51 3.59 -4.02
N ASP A 191 0.93 4.08 -2.85
CA ASP A 191 2.26 3.89 -2.28
C ASP A 191 2.24 2.81 -1.18
N LEU A 192 3.24 1.92 -1.21
CA LEU A 192 3.40 0.78 -0.30
C LEU A 192 4.80 0.82 0.32
N LYS A 193 4.88 1.25 1.58
CA LYS A 193 6.16 1.43 2.26
C LYS A 193 6.81 0.11 2.63
N THR A 194 8.12 0.12 2.81
CA THR A 194 8.86 -1.00 3.42
C THR A 194 8.29 -1.34 4.79
N ALA A 195 8.12 -2.63 5.06
CA ALA A 195 7.58 -3.16 6.31
C ALA A 195 8.44 -4.30 6.84
N ASP A 196 8.34 -4.57 8.14
CA ASP A 196 8.93 -5.75 8.75
C ASP A 196 8.09 -7.01 8.45
N VAL A 197 8.77 -8.16 8.35
CA VAL A 197 8.15 -9.46 8.09
C VAL A 197 8.36 -10.37 9.28
N ASN A 198 7.28 -11.00 9.73
CA ASN A 198 7.26 -11.88 10.89
C ASN A 198 6.80 -13.29 10.50
N ILE A 199 7.29 -14.30 11.22
CA ILE A 199 6.73 -15.66 11.20
C ILE A 199 5.95 -15.88 12.49
N ARG A 200 4.76 -16.46 12.35
CA ARG A 200 3.95 -16.90 13.49
C ARG A 200 4.37 -18.31 13.89
N LEU A 201 5.16 -18.41 14.95
CA LEU A 201 5.50 -19.68 15.61
C LEU A 201 4.30 -20.16 16.45
N LEU A 202 4.18 -21.47 16.64
CA LEU A 202 3.22 -22.10 17.54
C LEU A 202 4.01 -22.88 18.59
N GLU A 203 4.03 -22.39 19.82
CA GLU A 203 4.61 -23.11 20.97
C GLU A 203 3.49 -23.81 21.74
N GLN A 204 3.47 -25.14 21.68
CA GLN A 204 2.47 -25.94 22.40
C GLN A 204 3.00 -26.32 23.78
N ILE A 205 2.60 -25.56 24.81
CA ILE A 205 2.95 -25.87 26.20
C ILE A 205 1.97 -26.90 26.77
N GLN A 206 2.50 -28.05 27.17
CA GLN A 206 1.76 -29.06 27.93
C GLN A 206 1.90 -28.80 29.43
N LEU A 207 0.80 -28.39 30.05
CA LEU A 207 0.65 -28.26 31.50
C LEU A 207 -0.02 -29.54 32.06
N PRO A 208 0.10 -29.84 33.37
CA PRO A 208 -0.55 -31.01 33.98
C PRO A 208 -2.09 -30.97 33.82
N GLY A 209 -2.60 -31.69 32.82
CA GLY A 209 -4.03 -31.78 32.50
C GLY A 209 -4.56 -30.75 31.49
N ALA A 210 -3.71 -29.93 30.86
CA ALA A 210 -4.12 -28.97 29.84
C ALA A 210 -3.02 -28.71 28.80
N THR A 211 -3.43 -28.52 27.54
CA THR A 211 -2.54 -28.09 26.45
C THR A 211 -2.86 -26.65 26.10
N VAL A 212 -1.84 -25.80 25.98
CA VAL A 212 -1.98 -24.37 25.62
C VAL A 212 -1.13 -24.10 24.39
N ASP A 213 -1.79 -23.73 23.29
CA ASP A 213 -1.12 -23.29 22.06
C ASP A 213 -0.84 -21.78 22.16
N LEU A 214 0.40 -21.42 22.44
CA LEU A 214 0.88 -20.04 22.35
C LEU A 214 1.29 -19.72 20.92
N TYR A 215 1.13 -18.46 20.55
CA TYR A 215 1.54 -17.94 19.25
C TYR A 215 2.45 -16.73 19.43
N GLU A 216 3.69 -16.85 18.96
CA GLU A 216 4.67 -15.75 18.97
C GLU A 216 5.00 -15.33 17.54
N ASN A 217 5.19 -14.03 17.32
CA ASN A 217 5.56 -13.47 16.03
C ASN A 217 7.07 -13.11 16.07
N GLU A 218 7.94 -14.01 15.60
CA GLU A 218 9.38 -13.71 15.46
C GLU A 218 9.58 -12.83 14.22
N LYS A 219 10.29 -11.70 14.35
CA LYS A 219 10.69 -10.87 13.21
C LYS A 219 11.83 -11.54 12.45
N VAL A 220 11.57 -11.88 11.18
CA VAL A 220 12.49 -12.64 10.32
C VAL A 220 12.91 -11.92 9.05
N GLY A 221 12.60 -10.63 8.89
CA GLY A 221 12.94 -9.94 7.66
C GLY A 221 12.26 -8.61 7.43
N GLN A 222 12.33 -8.15 6.18
CA GLN A 222 11.64 -6.98 5.66
C GLN A 222 11.11 -7.23 4.24
N VAL A 223 9.99 -6.59 3.91
CA VAL A 223 9.38 -6.60 2.58
C VAL A 223 9.28 -5.17 2.05
N SER A 224 9.55 -4.99 0.76
CA SER A 224 9.35 -3.72 0.05
C SER A 224 8.75 -3.96 -1.33
N PHE A 225 7.98 -2.99 -1.81
CA PHE A 225 7.24 -3.06 -3.07
C PHE A 225 7.76 -1.99 -4.02
N GLN A 226 7.92 -2.34 -5.29
CA GLN A 226 8.24 -1.39 -6.36
C GLN A 226 7.30 -1.67 -7.55
N PRO A 227 6.53 -0.68 -8.03
CA PRO A 227 5.73 -0.84 -9.24
C PRO A 227 6.63 -1.02 -10.48
N LEU A 228 6.15 -1.79 -11.45
CA LEU A 228 6.79 -2.11 -12.74
C LEU A 228 5.90 -1.67 -13.90
#